data_AF-A0A959CN61-F1
#
_entry.id   AF-A0A959CN61-F1
#
_cell.length_a   1.000
_cell.length_b   1.000
_cell.length_c   1.000
_cell.angle_alpha   90.00
_cell.angle_beta   90.00
_cell.angle_gamma   90.00
#
_symmetry.space_group_name_H-M   'P 1'
#
loop_
_entity.id
_entity.type
_entity.pdbx_description
1 polymer ?
#
loop_
_entity_poly.entity_id
_entity_poly.type
_entity_poly.pdbx_seq_one_letter_code
_entity_poly.pdbx_strand_id
1 'polypeptide(L)' 'TRIIEFIKESVNKRGRRVGYEMLLKHSLTHQDIANITCTSRQTVTLVLNELKKSDLIYFNRGKILVRDMAKLA' A
#
# COMPACT_ATOMS: atom_id res chain seq x y z
N THR A 1 -4.06 -3.49 -11.07
CA THR A 1 -3.61 -4.66 -10.27
C THR A 1 -4.33 -4.67 -8.93
N ARG A 2 -4.95 -5.77 -8.51
CA ARG A 2 -5.77 -5.85 -7.27
C ARG A 2 -5.11 -5.27 -6.01
N ILE A 3 -3.79 -5.40 -5.88
CA ILE A 3 -3.03 -4.86 -4.74
C ILE A 3 -3.03 -3.33 -4.75
N ILE A 4 -2.89 -2.71 -5.92
CA ILE A 4 -2.91 -1.25 -6.10
C ILE A 4 -4.31 -0.70 -5.77
N GLU A 5 -5.36 -1.36 -6.25
CA GLU A 5 -6.75 -0.99 -5.93
C GLU A 5 -7.03 -1.09 -4.43
N PHE A 6 -6.58 -2.18 -3.79
CA PHE A 6 -6.70 -2.34 -2.35
C PHE A 6 -5.98 -1.24 -1.56
N ILE A 7 -4.76 -0.86 -1.97
CA ILE A 7 -4.02 0.23 -1.35
C ILE A 7 -4.76 1.55 -1.56
N LYS A 8 -5.22 1.85 -2.78
CA LYS A 8 -6.00 3.05 -3.10
C LYS A 8 -7.27 3.14 -2.25
N GLU A 9 -8.05 2.07 -2.18
CA GLU A 9 -9.26 2.02 -1.35
C GLU A 9 -8.93 2.16 0.14
N SER A 10 -7.89 1.49 0.62
CA SER A 10 -7.48 1.56 2.02
C SER A 10 -7.04 2.96 2.41
N VAL A 11 -6.29 3.63 1.54
CA VAL A 11 -5.85 5.00 1.70
C VAL A 11 -7.03 5.98 1.58
N ASN A 12 -8.01 5.72 0.72
CA ASN A 12 -9.19 6.58 0.63
C ASN A 12 -10.11 6.43 1.86
N LYS A 13 -10.28 5.20 2.37
CA LYS A 13 -11.14 4.90 3.53
C LYS A 13 -10.52 5.27 4.87
N ARG A 14 -9.22 5.05 5.04
CA ARG A 14 -8.51 5.19 6.33
C ARG A 14 -7.20 5.98 6.26
N GLY A 15 -6.84 6.46 5.08
CA GLY A 15 -5.64 7.29 4.92
C GLY A 15 -5.86 8.65 5.54
N ARG A 16 -4.80 9.16 6.15
CA ARG A 16 -4.73 10.50 6.70
C ARG A 16 -3.82 11.31 5.81
N ARG A 17 -4.31 12.44 5.30
CA ARG A 17 -3.47 13.37 4.55
C ARG A 17 -2.49 14.05 5.51
N VAL A 18 -1.20 13.97 5.18
CA VAL A 18 -0.11 14.62 5.94
C VAL A 18 0.67 15.46 4.94
N GLY A 19 0.31 16.74 4.85
CA GLY A 19 0.85 17.64 3.82
C GLY A 19 0.46 17.20 2.41
N TYR A 20 1.47 16.83 1.61
CA TYR A 20 1.32 16.35 0.22
C TYR A 20 1.20 14.82 0.12
N GLU A 21 1.52 14.09 1.19
CA GLU A 21 1.53 12.62 1.19
C GLU A 21 0.28 12.07 1.92
N MET A 22 -0.06 10.80 1.65
CA MET A 22 -1.11 10.10 2.38
C MET A 22 -0.52 9.02 3.29
N LEU A 23 -0.81 9.12 4.58
CA LEU A 23 -0.39 8.16 5.59
C LEU A 23 -1.55 7.25 5.97
N LEU A 24 -1.43 5.97 5.62
CA LEU A 24 -2.31 4.90 6.06
C LEU A 24 -1.70 4.22 7.29
N LYS A 25 -2.38 4.30 8.44
CA LYS A 25 -2.07 3.44 9.59
C LYS A 25 -2.84 2.15 9.44
N HIS A 26 -2.14 1.02 9.46
CA HIS A 26 -2.80 -0.28 9.46
C HIS A 26 -2.00 -1.26 10.30
N SER A 27 -2.64 -2.30 10.83
CA SER A 27 -1.95 -3.37 11.55
C SER A 27 -1.94 -4.68 10.76
N LEU A 28 -2.11 -4.64 9.43
CA LEU A 28 -2.14 -5.87 8.65
C LEU A 28 -0.73 -6.38 8.38
N THR A 29 -0.58 -7.69 8.35
CA THR A 29 0.64 -8.34 7.90
C THR A 29 0.64 -8.47 6.38
N HIS A 30 1.80 -8.76 5.78
CA HIS A 30 1.85 -9.09 4.35
C HIS A 30 0.97 -10.31 3.99
N GLN A 31 0.73 -11.21 4.96
CA GLN A 31 -0.16 -12.35 4.80
C GLN A 31 -1.63 -11.91 4.77
N ASP A 32 -2.02 -10.96 5.61
CA ASP A 32 -3.39 -10.43 5.64
C ASP A 32 -3.71 -9.67 4.35
N ILE A 33 -2.76 -8.86 3.86
CA ILE A 33 -2.91 -8.19 2.57
C ILE A 33 -3.09 -9.23 1.46
N ALA A 34 -2.25 -10.28 1.44
CA ALA A 34 -2.34 -11.39 0.51
C ALA A 34 -3.71 -12.09 0.54
N ASN A 35 -4.23 -12.35 1.74
CA ASN A 35 -5.55 -12.95 1.93
C ASN A 35 -6.66 -12.02 1.40
N ILE A 36 -6.59 -10.71 1.66
CA ILE A 36 -7.58 -9.73 1.20
C ILE A 36 -7.54 -9.57 -0.32
N THR A 37 -6.35 -9.49 -0.92
CA THR A 37 -6.20 -9.31 -2.37
C THR A 37 -6.30 -10.61 -3.15
N CYS A 38 -6.52 -11.74 -2.46
CA CYS A 38 -6.56 -13.10 -3.01
C CYS A 38 -5.33 -13.38 -3.89
N THR A 39 -4.16 -13.08 -3.34
CA THR A 39 -2.85 -13.22 -3.98
C THR A 39 -1.85 -13.84 -3.02
N SER A 40 -0.78 -14.45 -3.52
CA SER A 40 0.27 -15.00 -2.67
C SER A 40 1.07 -13.92 -1.92
N ARG A 41 1.49 -14.20 -0.68
CA ARG A 41 2.39 -13.34 0.11
C ARG A 41 3.67 -12.96 -0.63
N GLN A 42 4.21 -13.89 -1.43
CA GLN A 42 5.38 -13.60 -2.26
C GLN A 42 5.08 -12.53 -3.30
N THR A 43 3.97 -12.64 -4.03
CA THR A 43 3.52 -11.65 -5.01
C THR A 43 3.29 -10.28 -4.35
N VAL A 44 2.66 -10.25 -3.16
CA VAL A 44 2.49 -9.00 -2.40
C VAL A 44 3.82 -8.37 -2.05
N THR A 45 4.79 -9.16 -1.57
CA THR A 45 6.12 -8.65 -1.22
C THR A 45 6.85 -8.10 -2.43
N LEU A 46 6.75 -8.80 -3.57
CA LEU A 46 7.37 -8.41 -4.84
C LEU A 46 6.78 -7.10 -5.35
N VAL A 47 5.45 -7.00 -5.42
CA VAL A 47 4.74 -5.79 -5.85
C VAL A 47 5.01 -4.62 -4.91
N LEU A 48 5.01 -4.84 -3.59
CA LEU A 48 5.36 -3.80 -2.63
C LEU A 48 6.80 -3.30 -2.83
N ASN A 49 7.77 -4.21 -3.01
CA ASN A 49 9.15 -3.82 -3.27
C ASN A 49 9.29 -3.03 -4.57
N GLU A 50 8.62 -3.43 -5.65
CA GLU A 50 8.62 -2.69 -6.93
C GLU A 50 8.03 -1.29 -6.78
N LEU A 51 6.92 -1.15 -6.05
CA LEU A 51 6.29 0.14 -5.76
C LEU A 51 7.18 1.03 -4.88
N LYS A 52 7.93 0.44 -3.93
CA LYS A 52 8.92 1.16 -3.13
C LYS A 52 10.14 1.57 -3.95
N LYS A 53 10.59 0.70 -4.87
CA LYS A 53 11.71 0.99 -5.77
C LYS A 53 11.38 2.11 -6.75
N SER A 54 10.10 2.21 -7.12
CA SER A 54 9.54 3.30 -7.91
C SER A 54 9.25 4.57 -7.10
N ASP A 55 9.59 4.58 -5.81
CA ASP A 55 9.41 5.70 -4.87
C ASP A 55 7.94 6.13 -4.69
N LEU A 56 6.99 5.24 -5.01
CA LEU A 56 5.55 5.51 -4.97
C LEU A 56 4.98 5.31 -3.56
N ILE A 57 5.46 4.27 -2.88
CA ILE A 57 5.01 3.91 -1.54
C ILE A 57 6.19 3.59 -0.63
N TYR A 58 6.02 3.94 0.64
CA TYR A 58 6.91 3.58 1.72
C TYR A 58 6.12 2.79 2.76
N PHE A 59 6.58 1.58 3.05
CA PHE A 59 6.00 0.76 4.11
C PHE A 59 6.94 0.74 5.31
N ASN A 60 6.36 0.96 6.48
CA ASN A 60 6.99 0.79 7.78
C ASN A 60 6.10 -0.15 8.62
N ARG A 61 6.64 -0.72 9.73
CA ARG A 61 5.87 -1.59 10.62
C ARG A 61 4.59 -0.88 11.09
N GLY A 62 3.46 -1.28 10.51
CA GLY A 62 2.14 -0.76 10.82
C GLY A 62 1.75 0.58 10.15
N LYS A 63 2.54 1.08 9.20
CA LYS A 63 2.24 2.34 8.49
C LYS A 63 2.63 2.23 7.02
N ILE A 64 1.77 2.70 6.14
CA ILE A 64 2.05 2.85 4.72
C ILE A 64 1.95 4.33 4.41
N LEU A 65 3.01 4.90 3.87
CA LEU A 65 3.07 6.26 3.38
C LEU A 65 3.01 6.18 1.85
N VAL A 66 1.99 6.77 1.26
CA VAL A 66 1.83 6.88 -0.18
C VAL A 66 2.22 8.30 -0.57
N ARG A 67 3.29 8.42 -1.36
CA ARG A 67 3.78 9.71 -1.87
C ARG A 67 2.82 10.28 -2.89
N ASP A 68 2.39 9.44 -3.83
CA ASP A 68 1.72 9.92 -5.02
C ASP A 68 0.58 9.00 -5.44
N MET A 69 -0.63 9.30 -4.95
CA MET A 69 -1.85 8.56 -5.31
C MET A 69 -2.17 8.65 -6.81
N ALA A 70 -1.66 9.68 -7.51
CA ALA A 70 -1.88 9.90 -8.93
C ALA A 70 -1.07 8.95 -9.82
N LYS A 71 0.09 8.47 -9.35
CA LYS A 71 0.94 7.51 -10.08
C LYS A 71 0.57 6.04 -9.87
N LEU A 72 -0.31 5.72 -8.93
CA LEU A 72 -0.90 4.39 -8.84
C LEU A 72 -1.95 4.20 -9.96
N ALA A 73 -1.56 4.25 -11.24
CA ALA A 73 -2.45 3.98 -12.38
C ALA A 73 -2.64 2.47 -12.60
#